data_AF-A0A815VYJ6-F1
#
_entry.id   AF-A0A815VYJ6-F1
#
_cell.length_a   1.000
_cell.length_b   1.000
_cell.length_c   1.000
_cell.angle_alpha   90.00
_cell.angle_beta   90.00
_cell.angle_gamma   90.00
#
_symmetry.space_group_name_H-M   'P 1'
#
loop_
_entity.id
_entity.type
_entity.pdbx_description
1 polymer ?
#
loop_
_entity_poly.entity_id
_entity_poly.type
_entity_poly.pdbx_seq_one_letter_code
_entity_poly.pdbx_strand_id
1 'polypeptide(L)'
;MNTHNDGDINNSTSDEDSNTNSYADTDEDFLPGDDKESTTTLRKALDHLLDLCGNKNRTWVTQDYQALIGQTRLNYLCRGRSIIRTVMNIMAPNDANQLEIDLFDHQGDKNVVKLDGHFLSAMQGVTEAYNNAESWTTRCEILSIIAPKINLKLIQSFIPGLTLGRFTAARRHTTEFGYGASIDKSPVMVQRFDYDQVEHFIDFITSEHVCTDLPFGEKCLKQSNGEELYVPNTIRNMIPTRIIQQYYIYCQERSLGFCPLGRSSLYSLLDVCKASTRKSLQGINYFAADAGEAFDSIEELISELHLDITKHRRVLENLKRGRQYLKSDYKVHVTKSSTIADHCATFALSDKLDKDFQQMCDHEHNNICDECDILQPTFDVTLAILPLIRNYQLDYLPSLCHMKKQLMSGSHICCVQLIKIYVGKKYLRH
;
A
#
# COMPACT_ATOMS: atom_id res chain seq x y z
N MET A 1 25.33 70.15 18.96
CA MET A 1 26.53 69.57 18.32
C MET A 1 26.02 68.94 17.02
N ASN A 2 26.24 69.47 15.81
CA ASN A 2 27.26 70.40 15.29
C ASN A 2 28.68 69.91 15.62
N THR A 3 29.65 69.82 14.70
CA THR A 3 29.85 70.45 13.37
C THR A 3 30.32 69.40 12.33
N HIS A 4 30.27 69.55 11.01
CA HIS A 4 29.81 70.59 10.04
C HIS A 4 29.51 69.85 8.68
N ASN A 5 29.01 70.37 7.55
CA ASN A 5 29.30 71.56 6.72
C ASN A 5 30.72 71.60 6.10
N ASP A 6 30.98 72.06 4.88
CA ASP A 6 30.14 72.41 3.70
C ASP A 6 30.98 72.19 2.41
N GLY A 7 30.35 72.29 1.22
CA GLY A 7 31.01 72.02 -0.06
C GLY A 7 30.27 72.52 -1.31
N ASP A 8 29.70 73.73 -1.25
CA ASP A 8 29.07 74.39 -2.41
C ASP A 8 30.06 74.67 -3.56
N ILE A 9 29.55 74.73 -4.80
CA ILE A 9 29.49 76.00 -5.58
C ILE A 9 28.61 75.84 -6.83
N ASN A 10 28.06 76.97 -7.30
CA ASN A 10 26.96 77.06 -8.26
C ASN A 10 27.37 77.57 -9.65
N ASN A 11 26.74 76.98 -10.67
CA ASN A 11 26.09 77.65 -11.81
C ASN A 11 26.92 78.33 -12.94
N SER A 12 26.27 78.43 -14.11
CA SER A 12 26.61 79.23 -15.31
C SER A 12 27.80 78.72 -16.17
N THR A 13 27.76 78.76 -17.51
CA THR A 13 26.76 79.34 -18.44
C THR A 13 26.81 78.63 -19.81
N SER A 14 25.63 78.54 -20.47
CA SER A 14 25.43 78.60 -21.95
C SER A 14 26.07 77.49 -22.82
N ASP A 15 25.62 77.17 -24.04
CA ASP A 15 24.54 77.68 -24.91
C ASP A 15 23.73 76.52 -25.55
N GLU A 16 22.68 76.87 -26.31
CA GLU A 16 22.11 76.23 -27.52
C GLU A 16 22.26 74.67 -27.70
N ASP A 17 21.19 73.93 -27.99
CA ASP A 17 20.27 74.22 -29.09
C ASP A 17 18.80 73.85 -28.81
N SER A 18 17.88 74.62 -29.40
CA SER A 18 16.45 74.28 -29.42
C SER A 18 16.09 73.55 -30.71
N ASN A 19 15.40 72.40 -30.64
CA ASN A 19 14.80 71.81 -31.84
C ASN A 19 13.33 71.44 -31.64
N THR A 20 12.46 72.37 -32.01
CA THR A 20 11.01 72.19 -32.15
C THR A 20 10.73 71.31 -33.36
N ASN A 21 10.57 70.00 -33.16
CA ASN A 21 10.27 69.10 -34.26
C ASN A 21 8.77 69.09 -34.60
N SER A 22 8.31 70.21 -35.18
CA SER A 22 7.03 70.31 -35.86
C SER A 22 7.09 69.50 -37.17
N TYR A 23 6.77 68.22 -37.11
CA TYR A 23 6.60 67.43 -38.33
C TYR A 23 5.39 67.95 -39.11
N ALA A 24 5.70 68.68 -40.18
CA ALA A 24 4.74 69.05 -41.19
C ALA A 24 4.24 67.81 -41.93
N ASP A 25 2.99 67.91 -42.37
CA ASP A 25 2.28 66.96 -43.23
C ASP A 25 3.11 66.58 -44.47
N THR A 26 3.32 65.26 -44.64
CA THR A 26 3.51 64.61 -45.94
C THR A 26 2.77 63.26 -45.94
N ASP A 27 1.44 63.30 -45.96
CA ASP A 27 0.58 62.10 -46.11
C ASP A 27 0.75 61.43 -47.49
N GLU A 28 1.83 60.67 -47.69
CA GLU A 28 1.97 59.68 -48.78
C GLU A 28 1.08 58.47 -48.48
N ASP A 29 -0.18 58.61 -48.87
CA ASP A 29 -1.25 57.65 -48.64
C ASP A 29 -0.97 56.29 -49.32
N PHE A 30 -0.70 55.22 -48.55
CA PHE A 30 -0.39 53.90 -49.11
C PHE A 30 -1.52 53.39 -50.02
N LEU A 31 -1.13 53.08 -51.25
CA LEU A 31 -2.00 52.68 -52.35
C LEU A 31 -1.32 51.55 -53.13
N PRO A 32 -1.82 50.31 -53.05
CA PRO A 32 -1.51 49.28 -54.04
C PRO A 32 -1.91 49.78 -55.44
N GLY A 33 -1.07 49.51 -56.45
CA GLY A 33 -1.34 49.93 -57.83
C GLY A 33 -2.56 49.25 -58.47
N ASP A 34 -3.13 49.77 -59.57
CA ASP A 34 -2.62 50.88 -60.41
C ASP A 34 -3.51 52.15 -60.42
N ASP A 35 -4.75 52.09 -59.92
CA ASP A 35 -5.76 53.15 -60.14
C ASP A 35 -5.84 54.20 -59.01
N LYS A 36 -4.91 55.17 -58.99
CA LYS A 36 -4.84 56.24 -57.97
C LYS A 36 -6.12 57.11 -57.89
N GLU A 37 -6.72 57.44 -59.03
CA GLU A 37 -7.89 58.33 -59.09
C GLU A 37 -9.19 57.61 -58.68
N SER A 38 -9.36 56.36 -59.12
CA SER A 38 -10.50 55.50 -58.78
C SER A 38 -10.57 55.19 -57.29
N THR A 39 -9.44 54.79 -56.68
CA THR A 39 -9.37 54.48 -55.24
C THR A 39 -9.64 55.70 -54.36
N THR A 40 -9.09 56.86 -54.72
CA THR A 40 -9.36 58.14 -54.02
C THR A 40 -10.84 58.52 -54.09
N THR A 41 -11.50 58.27 -55.22
CA THR A 41 -12.94 58.53 -55.40
C THR A 41 -13.80 57.56 -54.60
N LEU A 42 -13.44 56.28 -54.54
CA LEU A 42 -14.13 55.27 -53.71
C LEU A 42 -13.99 55.56 -52.20
N ARG A 43 -12.82 56.02 -51.74
CA ARG A 43 -12.62 56.47 -50.34
C ARG A 43 -13.61 57.58 -49.97
N LYS A 44 -13.74 58.62 -50.82
CA LYS A 44 -14.68 59.74 -50.61
C LYS A 44 -16.16 59.31 -50.61
N ALA A 45 -16.52 58.35 -51.47
CA ALA A 45 -17.88 57.79 -51.50
C ALA A 45 -18.23 57.00 -50.23
N LEU A 46 -17.27 56.22 -49.69
CA LEU A 46 -17.44 55.48 -48.44
C LEU A 46 -17.58 56.43 -47.23
N ASP A 47 -16.73 57.45 -47.13
CA ASP A 47 -16.81 58.47 -46.07
C ASP A 47 -18.17 59.17 -46.04
N HIS A 48 -18.70 59.55 -47.21
CA HIS A 48 -20.03 60.16 -47.34
C HIS A 48 -21.17 59.22 -46.89
N LEU A 49 -21.07 57.92 -47.21
CA LEU A 49 -22.02 56.90 -46.74
C LEU A 49 -21.97 56.73 -45.21
N LEU A 50 -20.76 56.74 -44.63
CA LEU A 50 -20.56 56.63 -43.18
C LEU A 50 -21.09 57.85 -42.42
N ASP A 51 -20.88 59.07 -42.95
CA ASP A 51 -21.43 60.32 -42.38
C ASP A 51 -22.96 60.32 -42.38
N LEU A 52 -23.61 59.90 -43.49
CA LEU A 52 -25.07 59.76 -43.58
C LEU A 52 -25.63 58.76 -42.55
N CYS A 53 -24.83 57.76 -42.14
CA CYS A 53 -25.18 56.79 -41.12
C CYS A 53 -24.71 57.17 -39.71
N GLY A 54 -24.14 58.37 -39.53
CA GLY A 54 -23.60 58.84 -38.25
C GLY A 54 -22.36 58.08 -37.73
N ASN A 55 -21.72 57.24 -38.55
CA ASN A 55 -20.59 56.41 -38.14
C ASN A 55 -19.25 57.14 -38.37
N LYS A 56 -18.54 57.45 -37.29
CA LYS A 56 -17.26 58.20 -37.35
C LYS A 56 -16.02 57.32 -37.56
N ASN A 57 -16.17 56.01 -37.79
CA ASN A 57 -15.06 55.06 -37.92
C ASN A 57 -14.42 55.07 -39.32
N ARG A 58 -13.90 56.22 -39.75
CA ARG A 58 -13.12 56.34 -41.00
C ARG A 58 -11.75 55.67 -40.83
N THR A 59 -11.37 54.82 -41.78
CA THR A 59 -10.06 54.16 -41.83
C THR A 59 -9.69 53.69 -43.22
N TRP A 60 -8.42 53.91 -43.56
CA TRP A 60 -7.68 53.23 -44.62
C TRP A 60 -6.29 52.84 -44.07
N VAL A 61 -5.60 51.91 -44.73
CA VAL A 61 -4.30 51.41 -44.27
C VAL A 61 -3.17 52.19 -44.95
N THR A 62 -2.31 52.83 -44.15
CA THR A 62 -1.20 53.69 -44.62
C THR A 62 0.14 52.94 -44.78
N GLN A 63 0.10 51.60 -44.76
CA GLN A 63 1.21 50.70 -45.10
C GLN A 63 0.64 49.30 -45.40
N ASP A 64 1.49 48.31 -45.74
CA ASP A 64 1.02 46.92 -45.83
C ASP A 64 0.41 46.45 -44.49
N TYR A 65 -0.78 45.86 -44.58
CA TYR A 65 -1.57 45.36 -43.47
C TYR A 65 -0.88 44.20 -42.73
N GLN A 66 -0.04 43.41 -43.41
CA GLN A 66 0.72 42.35 -42.73
C GLN A 66 1.89 42.92 -41.90
N ALA A 67 2.51 44.01 -42.35
CA ALA A 67 3.59 44.71 -41.66
C ALA A 67 3.14 45.57 -40.44
N LEU A 68 1.84 45.68 -40.16
CA LEU A 68 1.32 46.45 -39.03
C LEU A 68 1.58 45.77 -37.67
N ILE A 69 1.83 46.59 -36.65
CA ILE A 69 1.87 46.17 -35.24
C ILE A 69 0.50 45.62 -34.80
N GLY A 70 0.50 44.55 -33.99
CA GLY A 70 -0.71 43.81 -33.60
C GLY A 70 -1.84 44.68 -33.01
N GLN A 71 -1.51 45.66 -32.15
CA GLN A 71 -2.51 46.58 -31.60
C GLN A 71 -3.17 47.44 -32.69
N THR A 72 -2.40 47.89 -33.68
CA THR A 72 -2.90 48.67 -34.82
C THR A 72 -3.79 47.81 -35.72
N ARG A 73 -3.44 46.53 -35.93
CA ARG A 73 -4.28 45.55 -36.67
C ARG A 73 -5.62 45.32 -35.98
N LEU A 74 -5.63 45.19 -34.65
CA LEU A 74 -6.87 45.08 -33.86
C LEU A 74 -7.74 46.35 -33.99
N ASN A 75 -7.15 47.54 -33.92
CA ASN A 75 -7.87 48.80 -34.11
C ASN A 75 -8.54 48.87 -35.50
N TYR A 76 -7.82 48.51 -36.57
CA TYR A 76 -8.38 48.41 -37.93
C TYR A 76 -9.51 47.38 -38.03
N LEU A 77 -9.36 46.20 -37.42
CA LEU A 77 -10.38 45.15 -37.43
C LEU A 77 -11.67 45.60 -36.71
N CYS A 78 -11.57 46.29 -35.57
CA CYS A 78 -12.72 46.84 -34.86
C CYS A 78 -13.44 47.94 -35.67
N ARG A 79 -12.70 48.85 -36.29
CA ARG A 79 -13.26 49.90 -37.18
C ARG A 79 -13.91 49.29 -38.43
N GLY A 80 -13.24 48.34 -39.10
CA GLY A 80 -13.77 47.60 -40.24
C GLY A 80 -15.07 46.84 -39.93
N ARG A 81 -15.15 46.16 -38.76
CA ARG A 81 -16.41 45.51 -38.35
C ARG A 81 -17.55 46.51 -38.13
N SER A 82 -17.25 47.70 -37.59
CA SER A 82 -18.25 48.76 -37.46
C SER A 82 -18.77 49.23 -38.82
N ILE A 83 -17.90 49.42 -39.81
CA ILE A 83 -18.29 49.78 -41.19
C ILE A 83 -19.19 48.70 -41.80
N ILE A 84 -18.78 47.44 -41.75
CA ILE A 84 -19.54 46.30 -42.32
C ILE A 84 -20.94 46.21 -41.68
N ARG A 85 -21.02 46.34 -40.35
CA ARG A 85 -22.29 46.33 -39.62
C ARG A 85 -23.19 47.53 -39.95
N THR A 86 -22.62 48.71 -40.23
CA THR A 86 -23.37 49.84 -40.79
C THR A 86 -23.95 49.52 -42.17
N VAL A 87 -23.19 48.87 -43.07
CA VAL A 87 -23.70 48.46 -44.39
C VAL A 87 -24.81 47.40 -44.25
N MET A 88 -24.65 46.42 -43.35
CA MET A 88 -25.70 45.42 -43.06
C MET A 88 -27.00 46.07 -42.52
N ASN A 89 -26.91 47.10 -41.68
CA ASN A 89 -28.06 47.87 -41.22
C ASN A 89 -28.79 48.62 -42.35
N ILE A 90 -28.10 49.00 -43.44
CA ILE A 90 -28.73 49.57 -44.64
C ILE A 90 -29.42 48.46 -45.45
N MET A 91 -28.77 47.31 -45.61
CA MET A 91 -29.25 46.19 -46.44
C MET A 91 -30.46 45.47 -45.83
N ALA A 92 -30.51 45.32 -44.51
CA ALA A 92 -31.59 44.65 -43.78
C ALA A 92 -31.92 45.36 -42.45
N PRO A 93 -32.65 46.49 -42.47
CA PRO A 93 -32.83 47.35 -41.27
C PRO A 93 -33.41 46.65 -40.03
N ASN A 94 -34.23 45.61 -40.20
CA ASN A 94 -34.80 44.83 -39.10
C ASN A 94 -33.93 43.63 -38.71
N ASP A 95 -33.26 43.01 -39.70
CA ASP A 95 -32.66 41.68 -39.60
C ASP A 95 -31.13 41.68 -39.74
N ALA A 96 -30.49 42.85 -39.68
CA ALA A 96 -29.05 43.03 -39.90
C ALA A 96 -28.15 42.13 -39.02
N ASN A 97 -28.60 41.75 -37.82
CA ASN A 97 -27.87 40.78 -36.99
C ASN A 97 -27.93 39.36 -37.57
N GLN A 98 -29.08 38.96 -38.13
CA GLN A 98 -29.24 37.68 -38.80
C GLN A 98 -28.47 37.67 -40.11
N LEU A 99 -28.50 38.77 -40.88
CA LEU A 99 -27.66 38.94 -42.07
C LEU A 99 -26.15 38.94 -41.74
N GLU A 100 -25.73 39.48 -40.59
CA GLU A 100 -24.34 39.37 -40.12
C GLU A 100 -23.96 37.90 -39.84
N ILE A 101 -24.84 37.14 -39.18
CA ILE A 101 -24.65 35.70 -38.92
C ILE A 101 -24.63 34.94 -40.25
N ASP A 102 -25.70 35.02 -41.04
CA ASP A 102 -25.88 34.25 -42.27
C ASP A 102 -24.78 34.54 -43.30
N LEU A 103 -24.28 35.77 -43.41
CA LEU A 103 -23.19 36.08 -44.35
C LEU A 103 -21.85 35.44 -43.94
N PHE A 104 -21.54 35.41 -42.64
CA PHE A 104 -20.33 34.77 -42.13
C PHE A 104 -20.47 33.23 -42.06
N ASP A 105 -21.67 32.70 -41.81
CA ASP A 105 -21.98 31.27 -41.83
C ASP A 105 -22.19 30.71 -43.25
N HIS A 106 -22.53 31.53 -44.25
CA HIS A 106 -22.55 31.11 -45.68
C HIS A 106 -21.16 31.14 -46.34
N GLN A 107 -20.18 31.86 -45.78
CA GLN A 107 -18.76 31.50 -46.02
C GLN A 107 -18.37 30.21 -45.28
N GLY A 108 -19.22 29.73 -44.38
CA GLY A 108 -19.08 28.57 -43.50
C GLY A 108 -19.85 27.31 -43.93
N ASP A 109 -20.24 27.14 -45.21
CA ASP A 109 -20.73 25.85 -45.74
C ASP A 109 -19.63 24.77 -45.85
N LYS A 110 -18.59 24.93 -45.03
CA LYS A 110 -17.86 23.85 -44.40
C LYS A 110 -17.84 24.13 -42.90
N ASN A 111 -18.54 23.31 -42.12
CA ASN A 111 -18.25 23.09 -40.69
C ASN A 111 -16.93 22.32 -40.48
N VAL A 112 -15.93 22.71 -41.27
CA VAL A 112 -14.53 22.31 -41.25
C VAL A 112 -13.79 23.63 -41.22
N VAL A 113 -13.47 24.10 -40.01
CA VAL A 113 -12.22 24.87 -39.82
C VAL A 113 -11.18 24.12 -40.62
N LYS A 114 -10.54 24.76 -41.60
CA LYS A 114 -9.62 24.09 -42.52
C LYS A 114 -8.30 23.81 -41.80
N LEU A 115 -8.39 22.90 -40.83
CA LEU A 115 -7.31 22.36 -40.03
C LEU A 115 -6.25 21.87 -40.99
N ASP A 116 -5.02 22.31 -40.75
CA ASP A 116 -3.86 21.92 -41.53
C ASP A 116 -3.76 20.39 -41.60
N GLY A 117 -3.38 19.85 -42.76
CA GLY A 117 -3.17 18.41 -42.93
C GLY A 117 -2.14 17.87 -41.93
N HIS A 118 -1.13 18.67 -41.60
CA HIS A 118 -0.15 18.33 -40.56
C HIS A 118 -0.79 18.35 -39.15
N PHE A 119 -1.68 19.29 -38.85
CA PHE A 119 -2.43 19.30 -37.58
C PHE A 119 -3.37 18.09 -37.44
N LEU A 120 -4.09 17.73 -38.51
CA LEU A 120 -4.97 16.56 -38.53
C LEU A 120 -4.18 15.27 -38.30
N SER A 121 -3.04 15.11 -38.98
CA SER A 121 -2.13 13.98 -38.80
C SER A 121 -1.55 13.91 -37.37
N ALA A 122 -1.12 15.04 -36.81
CA ALA A 122 -0.63 15.11 -35.43
C ALA A 122 -1.72 14.76 -34.41
N MET A 123 -2.94 15.28 -34.58
CA MET A 123 -4.08 14.98 -33.70
C MET A 123 -4.52 13.51 -33.81
N GLN A 124 -4.43 12.89 -34.99
CA GLN A 124 -4.65 11.45 -35.16
C GLN A 124 -3.62 10.64 -34.35
N GLY A 125 -2.33 10.94 -34.46
CA GLY A 125 -1.28 10.25 -33.69
C GLY A 125 -1.44 10.40 -32.17
N VAL A 126 -1.80 11.59 -31.67
CA VAL A 126 -2.09 11.81 -30.23
C VAL A 126 -3.34 11.05 -29.78
N THR A 127 -4.34 10.93 -30.65
CA THR A 127 -5.59 10.19 -30.38
C THR A 127 -5.34 8.68 -30.34
N GLU A 128 -4.55 8.15 -31.27
CA GLU A 128 -4.13 6.75 -31.29
C GLU A 128 -3.33 6.41 -30.02
N ALA A 129 -2.34 7.23 -29.66
CA ALA A 129 -1.56 7.05 -28.43
C ALA A 129 -2.44 7.09 -27.17
N TYR A 130 -3.39 8.03 -27.06
CA TYR A 130 -4.34 8.10 -25.95
C TYR A 130 -5.26 6.87 -25.89
N ASN A 131 -5.68 6.33 -27.03
CA ASN A 131 -6.53 5.14 -27.07
C ASN A 131 -5.75 3.89 -26.65
N ASN A 132 -4.53 3.70 -27.17
CA ASN A 132 -3.65 2.56 -26.90
C ASN A 132 -3.09 2.54 -25.46
N ALA A 133 -2.98 3.69 -24.79
CA ALA A 133 -2.48 3.79 -23.43
C ALA A 133 -3.43 3.16 -22.39
N GLU A 134 -3.04 2.06 -21.73
CA GLU A 134 -3.88 1.36 -20.74
C GLU A 134 -4.21 2.24 -19.52
N SER A 135 -3.19 2.84 -18.91
CA SER A 135 -3.29 3.62 -17.66
C SER A 135 -3.88 5.03 -17.87
N TRP A 136 -4.62 5.51 -16.87
CA TRP A 136 -5.00 6.93 -16.82
C TRP A 136 -3.79 7.86 -16.65
N THR A 137 -2.67 7.43 -16.06
CA THR A 137 -1.45 8.27 -15.99
C THR A 137 -0.94 8.60 -17.39
N THR A 138 -0.67 7.57 -18.20
CA THR A 138 -0.18 7.69 -19.57
C THR A 138 -1.18 8.43 -20.47
N ARG A 139 -2.48 8.20 -20.30
CA ARG A 139 -3.52 9.00 -20.97
C ARG A 139 -3.50 10.48 -20.56
N CYS A 140 -3.21 10.80 -19.30
CA CYS A 140 -3.08 12.18 -18.81
C CYS A 140 -1.79 12.85 -19.32
N GLU A 141 -0.67 12.11 -19.31
CA GLU A 141 0.65 12.52 -19.84
C GLU A 141 0.52 12.90 -21.32
N ILE A 142 -0.03 12.01 -22.17
CA ILE A 142 -0.29 12.25 -23.60
C ILE A 142 -1.24 13.45 -23.78
N LEU A 143 -2.34 13.52 -23.02
CA LEU A 143 -3.31 14.62 -23.12
C LEU A 143 -2.72 15.97 -22.67
N SER A 144 -1.73 15.99 -21.78
CA SER A 144 -1.06 17.21 -21.28
C SER A 144 -0.26 17.94 -22.37
N ILE A 145 0.06 17.27 -23.48
CA ILE A 145 0.71 17.85 -24.66
C ILE A 145 -0.25 18.83 -25.36
N ILE A 146 -1.52 18.44 -25.53
CA ILE A 146 -2.50 19.16 -26.36
C ILE A 146 -3.51 20.00 -25.55
N ALA A 147 -3.91 19.56 -24.35
CA ALA A 147 -4.94 20.22 -23.54
C ALA A 147 -4.65 21.70 -23.15
N PRO A 148 -3.38 22.16 -23.01
CA PRO A 148 -3.08 23.57 -22.79
C PRO A 148 -3.16 24.43 -24.07
N LYS A 149 -3.13 23.81 -25.26
CA LYS A 149 -3.05 24.48 -26.56
C LYS A 149 -4.40 24.54 -27.29
N ILE A 150 -5.27 23.55 -27.07
CA ILE A 150 -6.51 23.34 -27.83
C ILE A 150 -7.71 23.34 -26.88
N ASN A 151 -8.85 23.85 -27.33
CA ASN A 151 -10.08 23.86 -26.54
C ASN A 151 -10.72 22.46 -26.43
N LEU A 152 -11.48 22.22 -25.36
CA LEU A 152 -12.08 20.90 -25.09
C LEU A 152 -12.98 20.39 -26.23
N LYS A 153 -13.78 21.25 -26.87
CA LYS A 153 -14.69 20.84 -27.96
C LYS A 153 -13.92 20.28 -29.15
N LEU A 154 -12.81 20.90 -29.52
CA LEU A 154 -11.95 20.47 -30.63
C LEU A 154 -11.10 19.23 -30.28
N ILE A 155 -10.83 18.94 -29.00
CA ILE A 155 -10.24 17.65 -28.62
C ILE A 155 -11.32 16.55 -28.63
N GLN A 156 -12.54 16.86 -28.21
CA GLN A 156 -13.67 15.92 -28.18
C GLN A 156 -14.10 15.41 -29.56
N SER A 157 -13.80 16.13 -30.66
CA SER A 157 -14.05 15.63 -32.02
C SER A 157 -13.07 14.54 -32.47
N PHE A 158 -11.93 14.38 -31.80
CA PHE A 158 -11.01 13.25 -32.03
C PHE A 158 -11.11 12.19 -30.92
N ILE A 159 -11.31 12.61 -29.67
CA ILE A 159 -11.46 11.74 -28.49
C ILE A 159 -12.90 11.87 -27.96
N PRO A 160 -13.89 11.16 -28.55
CA PRO A 160 -15.26 11.17 -28.06
C PRO A 160 -15.34 10.65 -26.63
N GLY A 161 -16.15 11.31 -25.80
CA GLY A 161 -16.30 10.98 -24.38
C GLY A 161 -15.20 11.55 -23.45
N LEU A 162 -14.27 12.38 -23.94
CA LEU A 162 -13.34 13.09 -23.06
C LEU A 162 -14.08 14.05 -22.12
N THR A 163 -13.98 13.83 -20.81
CA THR A 163 -14.66 14.65 -19.79
C THR A 163 -13.86 15.89 -19.41
N LEU A 164 -14.55 16.95 -18.97
CA LEU A 164 -13.93 18.20 -18.49
C LEU A 164 -12.88 17.94 -17.40
N GLY A 165 -13.17 17.05 -16.44
CA GLY A 165 -12.25 16.69 -15.36
C GLY A 165 -10.93 16.06 -15.84
N ARG A 166 -10.98 15.24 -16.91
CA ARG A 166 -9.77 14.68 -17.54
C ARG A 166 -8.95 15.76 -18.25
N PHE A 167 -9.62 16.68 -18.94
CA PHE A 167 -8.97 17.82 -19.60
C PHE A 167 -8.34 18.80 -18.60
N THR A 168 -9.00 19.12 -17.48
CA THR A 168 -8.42 19.97 -16.43
C THR A 168 -7.27 19.29 -15.70
N ALA A 169 -7.35 17.97 -15.46
CA ALA A 169 -6.24 17.20 -14.89
C ALA A 169 -5.00 17.23 -15.81
N ALA A 170 -5.18 17.05 -17.13
CA ALA A 170 -4.10 17.14 -18.10
C ALA A 170 -3.48 18.54 -18.19
N ARG A 171 -4.27 19.61 -18.08
CA ARG A 171 -3.74 20.98 -18.00
C ARG A 171 -2.97 21.23 -16.71
N ARG A 172 -3.45 20.70 -15.57
CA ARG A 172 -2.74 20.79 -14.28
C ARG A 172 -1.42 20.03 -14.32
N HIS A 173 -1.40 18.85 -14.94
CA HIS A 173 -0.18 18.09 -15.19
C HIS A 173 0.87 18.90 -15.96
N THR A 174 0.47 19.67 -16.99
CA THR A 174 1.40 20.58 -17.68
C THR A 174 1.98 21.65 -16.76
N THR A 175 1.19 22.17 -15.83
CA THR A 175 1.64 23.18 -14.85
C THR A 175 2.54 22.60 -13.76
N GLU A 176 2.29 21.36 -13.34
CA GLU A 176 3.01 20.68 -12.24
C GLU A 176 4.30 19.99 -12.71
N PHE A 177 4.29 19.36 -13.89
CA PHE A 177 5.37 18.48 -14.38
C PHE A 177 5.87 18.81 -15.81
N GLY A 178 5.17 19.69 -16.55
CA GLY A 178 5.48 20.00 -17.95
C GLY A 178 4.69 19.16 -18.97
N TYR A 179 4.92 19.45 -20.25
CA TYR A 179 4.24 18.79 -21.37
C TYR A 179 4.76 17.36 -21.55
N GLY A 180 3.90 16.35 -21.39
CA GLY A 180 4.22 14.95 -21.71
C GLY A 180 5.25 14.27 -20.79
N ALA A 181 5.61 14.86 -19.66
CA ALA A 181 6.57 14.29 -18.72
C ALA A 181 6.00 13.06 -18.00
N SER A 182 6.63 11.89 -18.15
CA SER A 182 6.21 10.67 -17.45
C SER A 182 6.31 10.83 -15.93
N ILE A 183 5.27 10.49 -15.19
CA ILE A 183 5.36 10.44 -13.72
C ILE A 183 5.82 9.05 -13.30
N ASP A 184 7.13 8.92 -13.03
CA ASP A 184 7.69 7.77 -12.31
C ASP A 184 7.10 7.71 -10.90
N LYS A 185 5.97 7.01 -10.78
CA LYS A 185 5.37 6.63 -9.50
C LYS A 185 6.24 5.56 -8.87
N SER A 186 7.31 5.99 -8.22
CA SER A 186 7.96 5.18 -7.19
C SER A 186 6.86 4.64 -6.26
N PRO A 187 6.85 3.33 -5.95
CA PRO A 187 5.80 2.76 -5.14
C PRO A 187 5.91 3.36 -3.73
N VAL A 188 5.02 4.31 -3.41
CA VAL A 188 4.96 4.93 -2.10
C VAL A 188 4.67 3.82 -1.09
N MET A 189 5.71 3.38 -0.41
CA MET A 189 5.65 2.34 0.62
C MET A 189 4.99 2.95 1.86
N VAL A 190 3.66 3.08 1.80
CA VAL A 190 2.85 3.51 2.93
C VAL A 190 2.98 2.44 4.01
N GLN A 191 3.86 2.70 4.96
CA GLN A 191 4.01 1.86 6.14
C GLN A 191 2.74 1.98 7.00
N ARG A 192 1.93 0.91 7.00
CA ARG A 192 0.63 0.83 7.70
C ARG A 192 0.71 0.04 9.01
N PHE A 193 1.91 -0.20 9.50
CA PHE A 193 2.17 -0.92 10.74
C PHE A 193 3.08 -0.08 11.61
N ASP A 194 2.80 -0.10 12.91
CA ASP A 194 3.65 0.48 13.94
C ASP A 194 4.91 -0.38 14.13
N TYR A 195 6.03 0.22 14.51
CA TYR A 195 7.29 -0.51 14.71
C TYR A 195 7.24 -1.37 15.97
N ASP A 196 6.83 -0.77 17.09
CA ASP A 196 6.69 -1.41 18.41
C ASP A 196 5.79 -2.67 18.32
N GLN A 197 4.71 -2.58 17.53
CA GLN A 197 3.80 -3.70 17.27
C GLN A 197 4.43 -4.88 16.52
N VAL A 198 5.41 -4.60 15.65
CA VAL A 198 6.15 -5.62 14.89
C VAL A 198 7.29 -6.19 15.73
N GLU A 199 8.04 -5.35 16.43
CA GLU A 199 9.15 -5.74 17.31
C GLU A 199 8.66 -6.68 18.43
N HIS A 200 7.60 -6.30 19.16
CA HIS A 200 7.00 -7.15 20.19
C HIS A 200 6.49 -8.51 19.65
N PHE A 201 6.10 -8.60 18.36
CA PHE A 201 5.78 -9.89 17.73
C PHE A 201 7.02 -10.67 17.31
N ILE A 202 8.07 -9.98 16.83
CA ILE A 202 9.36 -10.60 16.48
C ILE A 202 9.96 -11.24 17.74
N ASP A 203 10.05 -10.52 18.86
CA ASP A 203 10.54 -11.03 20.14
C ASP A 203 9.75 -12.25 20.64
N PHE A 204 8.42 -12.21 20.50
CA PHE A 204 7.58 -13.36 20.84
C PHE A 204 7.93 -14.59 19.99
N ILE A 205 8.12 -14.44 18.67
CA ILE A 205 8.41 -15.57 17.77
C ILE A 205 9.88 -16.00 17.75
N THR A 206 10.83 -15.19 18.20
CA THR A 206 12.23 -15.59 18.41
C THR A 206 12.45 -16.27 19.76
N SER A 207 11.58 -16.04 20.74
CA SER A 207 11.66 -16.65 22.07
C SER A 207 11.72 -18.20 22.05
N GLU A 208 12.47 -18.78 23.00
CA GLU A 208 12.68 -20.23 23.15
C GLU A 208 11.37 -21.05 23.29
N HIS A 209 10.29 -20.40 23.75
CA HIS A 209 8.96 -20.99 23.84
C HIS A 209 8.39 -21.33 22.46
N VAL A 210 8.61 -20.44 21.47
CA VAL A 210 8.06 -20.55 20.11
C VAL A 210 9.06 -21.20 19.15
N CYS A 211 10.35 -20.94 19.34
CA CYS A 211 11.44 -21.33 18.45
C CYS A 211 12.53 -22.13 19.17
N THR A 212 13.27 -22.94 18.42
CA THR A 212 14.43 -23.68 18.92
C THR A 212 15.44 -23.82 17.79
N ASP A 213 16.68 -23.45 18.05
CA ASP A 213 17.74 -23.50 17.03
C ASP A 213 18.20 -24.92 16.75
N LEU A 214 18.52 -25.20 15.48
CA LEU A 214 19.15 -26.46 15.08
C LEU A 214 20.64 -26.42 15.42
N PRO A 215 21.20 -27.51 15.98
CA PRO A 215 22.65 -27.69 16.11
C PRO A 215 23.34 -28.02 14.77
N PHE A 216 22.63 -27.97 13.64
CA PHE A 216 23.18 -28.19 12.31
C PHE A 216 22.44 -27.39 11.22
N GLY A 217 23.20 -26.88 10.26
CA GLY A 217 22.70 -26.16 9.09
C GLY A 217 22.51 -24.68 9.36
N GLU A 218 23.10 -23.85 8.49
CA GLU A 218 23.10 -22.39 8.57
C GLU A 218 22.34 -21.77 7.38
N LYS A 219 22.11 -20.46 7.45
CA LYS A 219 21.49 -19.65 6.41
C LYS A 219 22.27 -18.35 6.25
N CYS A 220 22.84 -18.11 5.07
CA CYS A 220 23.41 -16.81 4.72
C CYS A 220 22.29 -15.79 4.51
N LEU A 221 22.43 -14.64 5.17
CA LEU A 221 21.67 -13.41 4.95
C LEU A 221 22.60 -12.39 4.29
N LYS A 222 22.30 -12.02 3.04
CA LYS A 222 23.03 -10.94 2.36
C LYS A 222 22.40 -9.60 2.74
N GLN A 223 23.17 -8.74 3.38
CA GLN A 223 22.76 -7.37 3.71
C GLN A 223 22.88 -6.44 2.49
N SER A 224 22.22 -5.29 2.53
CA SER A 224 22.21 -4.29 1.44
C SER A 224 23.54 -3.56 1.25
N ASN A 225 24.47 -3.68 2.20
CA ASN A 225 25.87 -3.26 2.07
C ASN A 225 26.76 -4.30 1.35
N GLY A 226 26.24 -5.50 1.06
CA GLY A 226 26.97 -6.62 0.45
C GLY A 226 27.59 -7.62 1.44
N GLU A 227 27.45 -7.42 2.75
CA GLU A 227 27.97 -8.34 3.76
C GLU A 227 27.12 -9.62 3.87
N GLU A 228 27.77 -10.76 4.13
CA GLU A 228 27.13 -12.07 4.26
C GLU A 228 27.17 -12.56 5.72
N LEU A 229 26.01 -12.60 6.37
CA LEU A 229 25.85 -12.97 7.77
C LEU A 229 25.22 -14.35 7.88
N TYR A 230 25.92 -15.29 8.53
CA TYR A 230 25.46 -16.68 8.71
C TYR A 230 24.69 -16.82 10.02
N VAL A 231 23.44 -17.29 9.93
CA VAL A 231 22.55 -17.53 11.08
C VAL A 231 22.23 -19.04 11.15
N PRO A 232 22.22 -19.69 12.34
CA PRO A 232 21.73 -21.07 12.45
C PRO A 232 20.26 -21.18 12.01
N ASN A 233 19.86 -22.34 11.50
CA ASN A 233 18.46 -22.55 11.11
C ASN A 233 17.57 -22.78 12.34
N THR A 234 16.72 -21.82 12.66
CA THR A 234 15.71 -21.96 13.71
C THR A 234 14.50 -22.78 13.25
N ILE A 235 14.01 -23.69 14.11
CA ILE A 235 12.74 -24.42 13.93
C ILE A 235 11.65 -23.77 14.78
N ARG A 236 10.46 -23.57 14.20
CA ARG A 236 9.25 -23.26 14.99
C ARG A 236 8.69 -24.52 15.62
N ASN A 237 8.47 -24.48 16.94
CA ASN A 237 7.91 -25.58 17.69
C ASN A 237 6.42 -25.86 17.34
N MET A 238 5.71 -24.85 16.82
CA MET A 238 4.25 -24.87 16.66
C MET A 238 3.81 -24.38 15.27
N ILE A 239 2.57 -24.72 14.90
CA ILE A 239 1.94 -24.29 13.64
C ILE A 239 1.62 -22.78 13.72
N PRO A 240 1.81 -21.98 12.65
CA PRO A 240 1.50 -20.54 12.62
C PRO A 240 0.18 -20.13 13.25
N THR A 241 -0.91 -20.87 13.00
CA THR A 241 -2.23 -20.64 13.58
C THR A 241 -2.24 -20.66 15.11
N ARG A 242 -1.44 -21.55 15.74
CA ARG A 242 -1.35 -21.68 17.20
C ARG A 242 -0.41 -20.64 17.81
N ILE A 243 0.68 -20.30 17.12
CA ILE A 243 1.57 -19.19 17.50
C ILE A 243 0.76 -17.88 17.59
N ILE A 244 -0.08 -17.59 16.60
CA ILE A 244 -0.96 -16.41 16.61
C ILE A 244 -2.01 -16.47 17.73
N GLN A 245 -2.56 -17.64 18.05
CA GLN A 245 -3.48 -17.78 19.19
C GLN A 245 -2.79 -17.51 20.54
N GLN A 246 -1.62 -18.12 20.78
CA GLN A 246 -0.85 -17.90 22.00
C GLN A 246 -0.36 -16.44 22.11
N TYR A 247 0.01 -15.79 21.00
CA TYR A 247 0.38 -14.37 21.01
C TYR A 247 -0.75 -13.47 21.50
N TYR A 248 -2.01 -13.71 21.08
CA TYR A 248 -3.14 -12.93 21.58
C TYR A 248 -3.40 -13.16 23.08
N ILE A 249 -3.25 -14.38 23.57
CA ILE A 249 -3.36 -14.71 25.01
C ILE A 249 -2.25 -13.99 25.80
N TYR A 250 -1.00 -14.12 25.34
CA TYR A 250 0.18 -13.44 25.92
C TYR A 250 0.00 -11.92 25.99
N CYS A 251 -0.53 -11.28 24.94
CA CYS A 251 -0.84 -9.85 24.95
C CYS A 251 -1.93 -9.47 25.97
N GLN A 252 -2.96 -10.31 26.13
CA GLN A 252 -4.04 -10.09 27.10
C GLN A 252 -3.56 -10.26 28.56
N GLU A 253 -2.69 -11.23 28.83
CA GLU A 253 -2.20 -11.54 30.17
C GLU A 253 -1.07 -10.62 30.64
N ARG A 254 -0.16 -10.23 29.74
CA ARG A 254 1.13 -9.61 30.10
C ARG A 254 1.28 -8.16 29.66
N SER A 255 0.51 -7.71 28.67
CA SER A 255 0.72 -6.42 28.00
C SER A 255 -0.51 -5.51 28.13
N LEU A 256 -0.83 -5.11 29.36
CA LEU A 256 -1.95 -4.22 29.72
C LEU A 256 -1.98 -2.95 28.84
N GLY A 257 -2.94 -2.88 27.92
CA GLY A 257 -3.16 -1.75 27.01
C GLY A 257 -2.49 -1.88 25.62
N PHE A 258 -1.68 -2.90 25.37
CA PHE A 258 -1.07 -3.14 24.06
C PHE A 258 -2.11 -3.71 23.08
N CYS A 259 -2.23 -3.08 21.90
CA CYS A 259 -3.11 -3.55 20.82
C CYS A 259 -2.28 -4.35 19.78
N PRO A 260 -2.41 -5.69 19.71
CA PRO A 260 -1.65 -6.50 18.76
C PRO A 260 -2.17 -6.39 17.32
N LEU A 261 -1.28 -6.65 16.36
CA LEU A 261 -1.60 -6.64 14.93
C LEU A 261 -2.72 -7.63 14.53
N GLY A 262 -3.43 -7.28 13.46
CA GLY A 262 -4.43 -8.15 12.84
C GLY A 262 -3.84 -9.45 12.30
N ARG A 263 -4.65 -10.52 12.30
CA ARG A 263 -4.21 -11.90 11.98
C ARG A 263 -3.49 -12.01 10.63
N SER A 264 -3.95 -11.29 9.61
CA SER A 264 -3.33 -11.24 8.28
C SER A 264 -1.91 -10.68 8.31
N SER A 265 -1.67 -9.59 9.03
CA SER A 265 -0.34 -9.02 9.23
C SER A 265 0.58 -9.98 9.98
N LEU A 266 0.08 -10.64 11.03
CA LEU A 266 0.85 -11.64 11.78
C LEU A 266 1.22 -12.86 10.91
N TYR A 267 0.30 -13.36 10.08
CA TYR A 267 0.63 -14.42 9.10
C TYR A 267 1.66 -13.95 8.07
N SER A 268 1.59 -12.69 7.61
CA SER A 268 2.57 -12.13 6.67
C SER A 268 3.96 -12.04 7.31
N LEU A 269 4.06 -11.59 8.57
CA LEU A 269 5.32 -11.59 9.33
C LEU A 269 5.87 -13.03 9.52
N LEU A 270 5.00 -14.00 9.79
CA LEU A 270 5.40 -15.41 9.90
C LEU A 270 5.89 -16.01 8.56
N ASP A 271 5.39 -15.56 7.40
CA ASP A 271 5.96 -15.95 6.10
C ASP A 271 7.22 -15.14 5.75
N VAL A 272 7.36 -13.86 6.07
CA VAL A 272 8.65 -13.15 5.86
C VAL A 272 9.76 -13.80 6.69
N CYS A 273 9.51 -14.05 7.96
CA CYS A 273 10.43 -14.73 8.87
C CYS A 273 10.39 -16.27 8.65
N LYS A 274 10.84 -16.79 7.50
CA LYS A 274 10.81 -18.24 7.21
C LYS A 274 11.75 -19.03 8.12
N ALA A 275 11.15 -19.79 9.04
CA ALA A 275 11.77 -20.76 9.92
C ALA A 275 11.56 -22.20 9.41
N SER A 276 12.43 -23.12 9.80
CA SER A 276 12.37 -24.53 9.39
C SER A 276 11.17 -25.27 9.99
N THR A 277 10.57 -26.18 9.21
CA THR A 277 9.41 -26.96 9.64
C THR A 277 9.82 -28.24 10.37
N ARG A 278 9.16 -28.48 11.52
CA ARG A 278 9.46 -29.55 12.47
C ARG A 278 9.05 -30.94 11.96
N LYS A 279 9.89 -31.58 11.14
CA LYS A 279 9.61 -32.91 10.54
C LYS A 279 9.82 -34.10 11.48
N SER A 280 10.83 -34.07 12.36
CA SER A 280 10.99 -35.02 13.47
C SER A 280 11.63 -34.31 14.67
N LEU A 281 11.49 -34.92 15.85
CA LEU A 281 12.05 -34.47 17.13
C LEU A 281 13.25 -35.30 17.62
N GLN A 282 13.46 -36.49 17.03
CA GLN A 282 14.34 -37.54 17.56
C GLN A 282 15.80 -37.09 17.77
N GLY A 283 16.31 -36.19 16.92
CA GLY A 283 17.68 -35.65 17.04
C GLY A 283 17.84 -34.41 17.93
N ILE A 284 16.75 -33.86 18.50
CA ILE A 284 16.79 -32.58 19.26
C ILE A 284 16.41 -32.78 20.72
N ASN A 285 15.45 -33.66 21.02
CA ASN A 285 14.96 -33.86 22.38
C ASN A 285 14.47 -35.30 22.59
N TYR A 286 15.34 -36.16 23.10
CA TYR A 286 15.05 -37.57 23.39
C TYR A 286 13.78 -37.73 24.25
N PHE A 287 13.64 -37.01 25.36
CA PHE A 287 12.38 -37.04 26.15
C PHE A 287 11.11 -36.70 25.34
N ALA A 288 11.18 -35.81 24.35
CA ALA A 288 10.01 -35.51 23.51
C ALA A 288 9.85 -36.47 22.33
N ALA A 289 10.84 -37.32 22.05
CA ALA A 289 10.76 -38.44 21.11
C ALA A 289 10.21 -39.69 21.81
N ASP A 290 10.78 -40.09 22.94
CA ASP A 290 10.34 -41.19 23.80
C ASP A 290 8.87 -41.01 24.23
N ALA A 291 8.46 -39.80 24.61
CA ALA A 291 7.05 -39.47 24.87
C ALA A 291 6.18 -39.57 23.61
N GLY A 292 6.74 -39.22 22.45
CA GLY A 292 6.09 -39.37 21.15
C GLY A 292 5.77 -40.83 20.86
N GLU A 293 6.77 -41.70 20.99
CA GLU A 293 6.68 -43.16 20.82
C GLU A 293 5.72 -43.80 21.83
N ALA A 294 5.73 -43.35 23.09
CA ALA A 294 4.78 -43.83 24.10
C ALA A 294 3.33 -43.48 23.74
N PHE A 295 3.06 -42.28 23.20
CA PHE A 295 1.74 -41.94 22.66
C PHE A 295 1.39 -42.78 21.42
N ASP A 296 2.29 -42.95 20.46
CA ASP A 296 2.04 -43.77 19.27
C ASP A 296 1.73 -45.23 19.65
N SER A 297 2.50 -45.81 20.57
CA SER A 297 2.29 -47.17 21.11
C SER A 297 0.91 -47.33 21.77
N ILE A 298 0.45 -46.30 22.50
CA ILE A 298 -0.86 -46.33 23.16
C ILE A 298 -2.00 -46.15 22.14
N GLU A 299 -1.83 -45.29 21.13
CA GLU A 299 -2.78 -45.13 20.02
C GLU A 299 -2.91 -46.44 19.19
N GLU A 300 -1.80 -47.15 18.97
CA GLU A 300 -1.77 -48.46 18.28
C GLU A 300 -2.48 -49.55 19.10
N LEU A 301 -2.10 -49.76 20.36
CA LEU A 301 -2.74 -50.74 21.25
C LEU A 301 -4.26 -50.54 21.36
N ILE A 302 -4.72 -49.29 21.49
CA ILE A 302 -6.15 -48.97 21.53
C ILE A 302 -6.87 -49.35 20.22
N SER A 303 -6.18 -49.24 19.08
CA SER A 303 -6.72 -49.60 17.77
C SER A 303 -6.86 -51.12 17.59
N GLU A 304 -6.05 -51.94 18.28
CA GLU A 304 -6.20 -53.41 18.33
C GLU A 304 -7.30 -53.85 19.32
N LEU A 305 -7.50 -53.10 20.40
CA LEU A 305 -8.45 -53.41 21.46
C LEU A 305 -9.91 -53.23 20.97
N HIS A 306 -10.65 -54.33 20.97
CA HIS A 306 -12.06 -54.40 20.55
C HIS A 306 -13.02 -53.78 21.60
N LEU A 307 -12.85 -52.49 21.84
CA LEU A 307 -13.69 -51.66 22.69
C LEU A 307 -14.97 -51.23 21.96
N ASP A 308 -16.00 -50.89 22.74
CA ASP A 308 -17.19 -50.16 22.28
C ASP A 308 -16.77 -48.95 21.42
N ILE A 309 -17.25 -48.92 20.18
CA ILE A 309 -16.88 -47.95 19.13
C ILE A 309 -16.96 -46.50 19.63
N THR A 310 -17.96 -46.20 20.47
CA THR A 310 -18.17 -44.85 21.01
C THR A 310 -17.09 -44.44 22.00
N LYS A 311 -16.63 -45.40 22.82
CA LYS A 311 -15.57 -45.22 23.83
C LYS A 311 -14.19 -45.23 23.18
N HIS A 312 -13.94 -46.18 22.28
CA HIS A 312 -12.75 -46.28 21.45
C HIS A 312 -12.43 -44.93 20.78
N ARG A 313 -13.39 -44.41 20.00
CA ARG A 313 -13.25 -43.14 19.28
C ARG A 313 -12.91 -41.97 20.22
N ARG A 314 -13.57 -41.91 21.39
CA ARG A 314 -13.37 -40.83 22.38
C ARG A 314 -12.00 -40.89 23.06
N VAL A 315 -11.51 -42.06 23.44
CA VAL A 315 -10.17 -42.19 24.06
C VAL A 315 -9.07 -41.83 23.05
N LEU A 316 -9.20 -42.27 21.80
CA LEU A 316 -8.24 -41.97 20.74
C LEU A 316 -8.24 -40.47 20.35
N GLU A 317 -9.42 -39.82 20.37
CA GLU A 317 -9.57 -38.37 20.21
C GLU A 317 -8.94 -37.60 21.39
N ASN A 318 -9.21 -38.02 22.63
CA ASN A 318 -8.62 -37.42 23.83
C ASN A 318 -7.09 -37.56 23.87
N LEU A 319 -6.53 -38.70 23.46
CA LEU A 319 -5.08 -38.90 23.39
C LEU A 319 -4.43 -37.95 22.39
N LYS A 320 -5.01 -37.78 21.20
CA LYS A 320 -4.51 -36.84 20.17
C LYS A 320 -4.59 -35.39 20.65
N ARG A 321 -5.69 -35.01 21.32
CA ARG A 321 -5.87 -33.70 21.98
C ARG A 321 -4.80 -33.48 23.06
N GLY A 322 -4.65 -34.43 23.98
CA GLY A 322 -3.69 -34.38 25.09
C GLY A 322 -2.23 -34.33 24.63
N ARG A 323 -1.87 -35.16 23.64
CA ARG A 323 -0.56 -35.16 22.99
C ARG A 323 -0.22 -33.81 22.36
N GLN A 324 -1.19 -33.15 21.73
CA GLN A 324 -1.01 -31.80 21.22
C GLN A 324 -0.91 -30.77 22.34
N TYR A 325 -1.79 -30.82 23.35
CA TYR A 325 -1.77 -29.91 24.50
C TYR A 325 -0.44 -29.92 25.27
N LEU A 326 0.10 -31.10 25.60
CA LEU A 326 1.41 -31.24 26.26
C LEU A 326 2.58 -30.76 25.36
N LYS A 327 2.42 -30.84 24.03
CA LYS A 327 3.42 -30.41 23.04
C LYS A 327 3.46 -28.90 22.83
N SER A 328 2.33 -28.20 22.97
CA SER A 328 2.21 -26.74 22.88
C SER A 328 1.94 -26.05 24.23
N ASP A 329 0.72 -26.12 24.73
CA ASP A 329 0.16 -25.08 25.61
C ASP A 329 0.39 -25.33 27.10
N TYR A 330 0.54 -26.60 27.52
CA TYR A 330 0.91 -26.94 28.90
C TYR A 330 2.17 -26.19 29.37
N LYS A 331 3.12 -25.93 28.45
CA LYS A 331 4.38 -25.22 28.74
C LYS A 331 4.21 -23.76 29.12
N VAL A 332 3.18 -23.09 28.60
CA VAL A 332 2.88 -21.68 28.96
C VAL A 332 1.97 -21.59 30.18
N HIS A 333 1.26 -22.67 30.53
CA HIS A 333 0.48 -22.76 31.78
C HIS A 333 1.36 -23.09 33.00
N VAL A 334 2.41 -23.90 32.83
CA VAL A 334 3.29 -24.30 33.95
C VAL A 334 4.08 -23.11 34.50
N THR A 335 3.91 -22.83 35.79
CA THR A 335 4.62 -21.76 36.52
C THR A 335 5.02 -22.23 37.92
N LYS A 336 5.87 -21.46 38.61
CA LYS A 336 6.31 -21.78 39.99
C LYS A 336 5.21 -21.61 41.05
N SER A 337 4.13 -20.91 40.72
CA SER A 337 3.06 -20.54 41.65
C SER A 337 1.72 -20.43 40.93
N SER A 338 1.16 -21.58 40.54
CA SER A 338 -0.14 -21.64 39.86
C SER A 338 -1.23 -22.08 40.83
N THR A 339 -2.41 -21.49 40.71
CA THR A 339 -3.60 -21.92 41.47
C THR A 339 -4.22 -23.22 40.95
N ILE A 340 -3.61 -23.85 39.94
CA ILE A 340 -3.98 -25.14 39.37
C ILE A 340 -2.87 -26.15 39.69
N ALA A 341 -3.23 -27.24 40.37
CA ALA A 341 -2.27 -28.23 40.90
C ALA A 341 -1.33 -28.82 39.84
N ASP A 342 -1.85 -29.08 38.64
CA ASP A 342 -1.09 -29.64 37.52
C ASP A 342 -0.21 -28.63 36.78
N HIS A 343 -0.39 -27.33 37.05
CA HIS A 343 0.40 -26.25 36.46
C HIS A 343 1.43 -25.69 37.44
N CYS A 344 1.25 -25.89 38.75
CA CYS A 344 2.21 -25.46 39.75
C CYS A 344 3.42 -26.41 39.79
N ALA A 345 4.55 -25.96 39.24
CA ALA A 345 5.80 -26.70 39.25
C ALA A 345 6.25 -27.12 40.66
N THR A 346 6.11 -26.22 41.64
CA THR A 346 6.50 -26.43 43.04
C THR A 346 5.67 -27.54 43.69
N PHE A 347 4.36 -27.60 43.40
CA PHE A 347 3.47 -28.64 43.89
C PHE A 347 3.67 -29.97 43.14
N ALA A 348 3.70 -29.93 41.80
CA ALA A 348 3.78 -31.11 40.95
C ALA A 348 5.14 -31.84 41.00
N LEU A 349 6.20 -31.16 41.46
CA LEU A 349 7.52 -31.76 41.69
C LEU A 349 7.81 -32.08 43.17
N SER A 350 6.95 -31.68 44.11
CA SER A 350 7.10 -32.05 45.53
C SER A 350 6.80 -33.53 45.72
N ASP A 351 7.71 -34.25 46.38
CA ASP A 351 7.36 -35.54 46.96
C ASP A 351 6.54 -35.34 48.26
N LYS A 352 5.83 -36.38 48.70
CA LYS A 352 5.09 -36.44 49.98
C LYS A 352 5.65 -37.49 50.95
N LEU A 353 6.55 -38.34 50.47
CA LEU A 353 7.18 -39.45 51.18
C LEU A 353 8.66 -39.13 51.47
N ASP A 354 9.34 -38.51 50.49
CA ASP A 354 10.71 -38.03 50.66
C ASP A 354 10.75 -36.57 51.12
N LYS A 355 11.40 -36.30 52.25
CA LYS A 355 11.52 -34.97 52.85
C LYS A 355 12.52 -34.08 52.12
N ASP A 356 13.54 -34.66 51.50
CA ASP A 356 14.59 -33.90 50.80
C ASP A 356 14.09 -33.35 49.45
N PHE A 357 12.96 -33.89 48.96
CA PHE A 357 12.23 -33.40 47.78
C PHE A 357 10.84 -32.83 48.12
N GLN A 358 10.53 -32.59 49.39
CA GLN A 358 9.26 -31.99 49.80
C GLN A 358 9.32 -30.46 49.68
N GLN A 359 8.42 -29.86 48.90
CA GLN A 359 8.31 -28.41 48.73
C GLN A 359 6.93 -27.91 49.14
N MET A 360 6.90 -26.81 49.90
CA MET A 360 5.66 -26.15 50.33
C MET A 360 5.33 -25.01 49.37
N CYS A 361 4.04 -24.87 49.08
CA CYS A 361 3.50 -23.74 48.32
C CYS A 361 2.85 -22.73 49.29
N ASP A 362 2.98 -21.45 48.98
CA ASP A 362 2.39 -20.31 49.68
C ASP A 362 0.99 -19.93 49.17
N HIS A 363 0.42 -20.75 48.29
CA HIS A 363 -0.83 -20.52 47.55
C HIS A 363 -1.69 -21.80 47.48
N GLU A 364 -2.99 -21.61 47.30
CA GLU A 364 -3.97 -22.70 47.22
C GLU A 364 -4.19 -23.18 45.78
N HIS A 365 -4.46 -24.48 45.62
CA HIS A 365 -4.59 -25.17 44.33
C HIS A 365 -6.05 -25.48 43.99
N ASN A 366 -6.92 -24.47 44.11
CA ASN A 366 -8.38 -24.65 44.06
C ASN A 366 -8.97 -24.65 42.64
N ASN A 367 -8.18 -24.30 41.63
CA ASN A 367 -8.62 -24.20 40.24
C ASN A 367 -8.30 -25.47 39.44
N ILE A 368 -9.11 -25.73 38.42
CA ILE A 368 -9.01 -26.90 37.52
C ILE A 368 -8.73 -26.40 36.10
N CYS A 369 -8.03 -27.20 35.28
CA CYS A 369 -7.84 -26.94 33.86
C CYS A 369 -8.52 -28.04 33.03
N ASP A 370 -9.45 -27.67 32.15
CA ASP A 370 -10.22 -28.60 31.31
C ASP A 370 -9.35 -29.60 30.53
N GLU A 371 -8.21 -29.17 29.98
CA GLU A 371 -7.30 -30.05 29.24
C GLU A 371 -6.58 -31.07 30.16
N CYS A 372 -6.29 -30.69 31.41
CA CYS A 372 -5.71 -31.58 32.42
C CYS A 372 -6.76 -32.57 32.96
N ASP A 373 -7.98 -32.09 33.24
CA ASP A 373 -9.12 -32.89 33.69
C ASP A 373 -9.59 -33.90 32.65
N ILE A 374 -9.50 -33.58 31.36
CA ILE A 374 -9.73 -34.54 30.26
C ILE A 374 -8.57 -35.56 30.15
N LEU A 375 -7.33 -35.13 30.40
CA LEU A 375 -6.13 -35.98 30.29
C LEU A 375 -6.06 -37.08 31.35
N GLN A 376 -6.31 -36.75 32.63
CA GLN A 376 -6.11 -37.71 33.72
C GLN A 376 -6.98 -38.98 33.59
N PRO A 377 -8.32 -38.90 33.42
CA PRO A 377 -9.17 -40.08 33.18
C PRO A 377 -8.83 -40.80 31.88
N THR A 378 -8.29 -40.10 30.88
CA THR A 378 -7.83 -40.72 29.64
C THR A 378 -6.61 -41.62 29.88
N PHE A 379 -5.66 -41.18 30.73
CA PHE A 379 -4.54 -42.04 31.17
C PHE A 379 -4.95 -43.11 32.18
N ASP A 380 -5.92 -42.85 33.07
CA ASP A 380 -6.42 -43.86 34.01
C ASP A 380 -7.11 -45.02 33.25
N VAL A 381 -7.79 -44.73 32.14
CA VAL A 381 -8.33 -45.76 31.23
C VAL A 381 -7.23 -46.57 30.55
N THR A 382 -6.13 -45.96 30.08
CA THR A 382 -5.03 -46.74 29.46
C THR A 382 -4.30 -47.60 30.50
N LEU A 383 -4.07 -47.06 31.69
CA LEU A 383 -3.55 -47.78 32.86
C LEU A 383 -4.42 -48.98 33.25
N ALA A 384 -5.75 -48.83 33.24
CA ALA A 384 -6.69 -49.92 33.53
C ALA A 384 -6.68 -51.04 32.48
N ILE A 385 -6.13 -50.80 31.28
CA ILE A 385 -6.05 -51.78 30.20
C ILE A 385 -4.70 -52.53 30.18
N LEU A 386 -3.60 -51.95 30.68
CA LEU A 386 -2.30 -52.63 30.80
C LEU A 386 -2.37 -54.01 31.51
N PRO A 387 -3.20 -54.23 32.55
CA PRO A 387 -3.40 -55.56 33.15
C PRO A 387 -4.07 -56.58 32.23
N LEU A 388 -4.96 -56.15 31.32
CA LEU A 388 -5.62 -57.02 30.35
C LEU A 388 -4.62 -57.49 29.28
N ILE A 389 -3.75 -56.59 28.84
CA ILE A 389 -2.63 -56.89 27.93
C ILE A 389 -1.68 -57.93 28.58
N ARG A 390 -1.53 -57.95 29.91
CA ARG A 390 -0.68 -58.92 30.63
C ARG A 390 -1.09 -60.39 30.43
N ASN A 391 -2.33 -60.65 30.00
CA ASN A 391 -2.83 -62.00 29.71
C ASN A 391 -2.72 -62.41 28.22
N TYR A 392 -2.43 -61.46 27.32
CA TYR A 392 -2.10 -61.72 25.92
C TYR A 392 -0.57 -61.65 25.77
N GLN A 393 0.06 -62.69 25.22
CA GLN A 393 1.53 -62.79 25.12
C GLN A 393 2.12 -61.86 24.04
N LEU A 394 2.09 -60.55 24.28
CA LEU A 394 2.74 -59.52 23.45
C LEU A 394 4.16 -59.21 23.97
N ASP A 395 5.04 -60.21 23.90
CA ASP A 395 6.48 -60.05 24.20
C ASP A 395 7.27 -59.31 23.08
N TYR A 396 6.57 -58.69 22.12
CA TYR A 396 7.12 -58.12 20.89
C TYR A 396 7.36 -56.60 20.87
N LEU A 397 7.10 -55.89 21.98
CA LEU A 397 7.36 -54.43 22.09
C LEU A 397 8.46 -54.13 23.12
N PRO A 398 9.72 -53.88 22.69
CA PRO A 398 10.84 -53.55 23.58
C PRO A 398 10.57 -52.33 24.48
N SER A 399 9.86 -51.33 23.97
CA SER A 399 9.48 -50.08 24.66
C SER A 399 8.58 -50.35 25.87
N LEU A 400 7.59 -51.25 25.72
CA LEU A 400 6.79 -51.76 26.84
C LEU A 400 7.64 -52.56 27.84
N CYS A 401 8.65 -53.30 27.39
CA CYS A 401 9.55 -54.00 28.29
C CYS A 401 10.42 -53.03 29.12
N HIS A 402 10.80 -51.87 28.57
CA HIS A 402 11.48 -50.82 29.34
C HIS A 402 10.54 -50.18 30.37
N MET A 403 9.30 -49.83 30.00
CA MET A 403 8.27 -49.34 30.95
C MET A 403 7.99 -50.36 32.06
N LYS A 404 7.80 -51.64 31.71
CA LYS A 404 7.64 -52.78 32.63
C LYS A 404 8.80 -52.88 33.63
N LYS A 405 10.04 -52.57 33.21
CA LYS A 405 11.22 -52.58 34.09
C LYS A 405 11.24 -51.43 35.10
N GLN A 406 10.64 -50.28 34.79
CA GLN A 406 10.45 -49.16 35.72
C GLN A 406 9.22 -49.35 36.63
N LEU A 407 8.13 -49.93 36.11
CA LEU A 407 6.94 -50.28 36.89
C LEU A 407 7.22 -51.35 37.96
N MET A 408 8.13 -52.29 37.69
CA MET A 408 8.46 -53.38 38.61
C MET A 408 9.47 -52.99 39.71
N SER A 409 10.04 -51.78 39.70
CA SER A 409 11.01 -51.32 40.71
C SER A 409 10.40 -50.67 41.96
N GLY A 410 9.08 -50.80 42.18
CA GLY A 410 8.43 -50.58 43.47
C GLY A 410 8.17 -49.12 43.90
N SER A 411 8.75 -48.12 43.25
CA SER A 411 8.42 -46.72 43.51
C SER A 411 6.97 -46.41 43.11
N HIS A 412 6.20 -45.79 44.01
CA HIS A 412 4.80 -45.39 43.79
C HIS A 412 4.68 -44.16 42.86
N ILE A 413 5.12 -44.33 41.61
CA ILE A 413 5.11 -43.33 40.55
C ILE A 413 4.36 -43.95 39.37
N CYS A 414 3.05 -43.75 39.33
CA CYS A 414 2.19 -44.27 38.27
C CYS A 414 2.53 -43.59 36.93
N CYS A 415 2.10 -44.16 35.78
CA CYS A 415 2.49 -43.61 34.47
C CYS A 415 2.06 -42.13 34.28
N VAL A 416 0.99 -41.69 34.94
CA VAL A 416 0.60 -40.27 35.04
C VAL A 416 1.71 -39.40 35.64
N GLN A 417 2.34 -39.84 36.73
CA GLN A 417 3.48 -39.14 37.34
C GLN A 417 4.73 -39.27 36.47
N LEU A 418 4.98 -40.39 35.76
CA LEU A 418 6.07 -40.44 34.79
C LEU A 418 5.90 -39.37 33.70
N ILE A 419 4.69 -39.19 33.14
CA ILE A 419 4.39 -38.14 32.15
C ILE A 419 4.52 -36.73 32.76
N LYS A 420 3.96 -36.49 33.96
CA LYS A 420 4.10 -35.19 34.67
C LYS A 420 5.58 -34.88 34.98
N ILE A 421 6.38 -35.88 35.37
CA ILE A 421 7.84 -35.79 35.57
C ILE A 421 8.57 -35.53 34.25
N TYR A 422 8.17 -36.15 33.15
CA TYR A 422 8.81 -35.99 31.84
C TYR A 422 8.65 -34.58 31.28
N VAL A 423 7.43 -34.04 31.35
CA VAL A 423 7.14 -32.68 30.87
C VAL A 423 7.64 -31.64 31.87
N GLY A 424 7.56 -31.91 33.18
CA GLY A 424 8.05 -31.01 34.23
C GLY A 424 9.58 -30.90 34.31
N LYS A 425 10.32 -32.02 34.39
CA LYS A 425 11.77 -31.98 34.67
C LYS A 425 12.64 -31.47 33.52
N LYS A 426 12.14 -31.40 32.28
CA LYS A 426 12.90 -30.83 31.14
C LYS A 426 12.71 -29.32 30.94
N TYR A 427 11.62 -28.73 31.43
CA TYR A 427 11.34 -27.29 31.27
C TYR A 427 11.69 -26.45 32.51
N LEU A 428 12.39 -27.03 33.49
CA LEU A 428 12.76 -26.41 34.76
C LEU A 428 14.24 -26.65 35.13
N ARG A 429 15.11 -26.73 34.12
CA ARG A 429 16.57 -26.78 34.27
C ARG A 429 17.30 -25.97 33.20
N HIS A 430 17.06 -24.67 33.21
CA HIS A 430 18.07 -23.63 33.00
C HIS A 430 17.94 -22.62 34.16
#